data_AF-A0A519CY59-F1
#
_entry.id   AF-A0A519CY59-F1
#
_cell.length_a   1.000
_cell.length_b   1.000
_cell.length_c   1.000
_cell.angle_alpha   90.00
_cell.angle_beta   90.00
_cell.angle_gamma   90.00
#
_symmetry.space_group_name_H-M   'P 1'
#
loop_
_entity.id
_entity.type
_entity.pdbx_description
1 polymer ?
#
loop_
_entity_poly.entity_id
_entity_poly.type
_entity_poly.pdbx_seq_one_letter_code
_entity_poly.pdbx_strand_id
1 'polypeptide(L)'
;MDDSLQELQQIVLAKMYQLDFAIDKIEKLQKIPLGWLRKDATQRHGVTRFFPGVDLSEGNLSAKDVRKVDLHRALVEEKYLPYGEYVLYHEYCHCLGHAGHGAGFKSLEKMWPDRKSKALGRQLTTELRQRRAKWLWTCPSCKRSHPRRRRSNGKFLCRKCKVYLIDEQGGAN
;
A
#
# COMPACT_ATOMS: atom_id res chain seq x y z
N MET A 1 14.24 -13.33 8.54
CA MET A 1 13.16 -12.43 8.11
C MET A 1 12.82 -11.57 9.34
N ASP A 2 12.32 -10.35 9.17
CA ASP A 2 11.85 -9.52 10.30
C ASP A 2 10.63 -10.20 10.95
N ASP A 3 10.61 -10.41 12.27
CA ASP A 3 9.61 -11.22 12.97
C ASP A 3 8.18 -10.72 12.70
N SER A 4 7.98 -9.40 12.63
CA SER A 4 6.65 -8.82 12.36
C SER A 4 6.16 -9.08 10.92
N LEU A 5 7.07 -9.19 9.94
CA LEU A 5 6.68 -9.56 8.57
C LEU A 5 6.32 -11.05 8.49
N GLN A 6 7.05 -11.88 9.24
CA GLN A 6 6.77 -13.31 9.30
C GLN A 6 5.42 -13.58 9.96
N GLU A 7 5.11 -12.90 11.06
CA GLU A 7 3.81 -13.00 11.73
C GLU A 7 2.67 -12.58 10.79
N LEU A 8 2.80 -11.42 10.14
CA LEU A 8 1.82 -10.95 9.15
C LEU A 8 1.64 -11.97 8.00
N GLN A 9 2.74 -12.55 7.51
CA GLN A 9 2.69 -13.59 6.48
C GLN A 9 1.88 -14.80 6.94
N GLN A 10 2.14 -15.32 8.14
CA GLN A 10 1.43 -16.50 8.66
C GLN A 10 -0.06 -16.24 8.82
N ILE A 11 -0.44 -15.06 9.32
CA ILE A 11 -1.85 -14.66 9.44
C ILE A 11 -2.53 -14.67 8.07
N VAL A 12 -1.90 -14.05 7.06
CA VAL A 12 -2.49 -13.95 5.71
C VAL A 12 -2.56 -15.31 5.03
N LEU A 13 -1.52 -16.12 5.11
CA LEU A 13 -1.51 -17.46 4.50
C LEU A 13 -2.54 -18.38 5.16
N ALA A 14 -2.69 -18.34 6.48
CA ALA A 14 -3.74 -19.08 7.19
C ALA A 14 -5.15 -18.65 6.73
N LYS A 15 -5.39 -17.35 6.57
CA LYS A 15 -6.66 -16.84 6.03
C LYS A 15 -6.89 -17.25 4.58
N MET A 16 -5.85 -17.21 3.74
CA MET A 16 -5.96 -17.68 2.35
C MET A 16 -6.28 -19.18 2.30
N TYR A 17 -5.69 -19.99 3.18
CA TYR A 17 -6.03 -21.41 3.28
C TYR A 17 -7.51 -21.62 3.67
N GLN A 18 -8.03 -20.83 4.62
CA GLN A 18 -9.46 -20.82 4.98
C GLN A 18 -10.39 -20.33 3.85
N LEU A 19 -9.86 -19.60 2.86
CA LEU A 19 -10.57 -19.17 1.66
C LEU A 19 -10.41 -20.17 0.49
N ASP A 20 -10.10 -21.44 0.80
CA ASP A 20 -9.95 -22.55 -0.15
C ASP A 20 -8.87 -22.36 -1.22
N PHE A 21 -7.81 -21.58 -0.93
CA PHE A 21 -6.64 -21.57 -1.79
C PHE A 21 -5.87 -22.89 -1.68
N ALA A 22 -5.53 -23.47 -2.82
CA ALA A 22 -4.78 -24.72 -2.89
C ALA A 22 -3.44 -24.64 -2.12
N ILE A 23 -3.10 -25.71 -1.40
CA ILE A 23 -1.91 -25.80 -0.53
C ILE A 23 -0.63 -25.49 -1.32
N ASP A 24 -0.51 -25.99 -2.56
CA ASP A 24 0.66 -25.75 -3.40
C ASP A 24 0.88 -24.25 -3.70
N LYS A 25 -0.20 -23.47 -3.80
CA LYS A 25 -0.13 -22.01 -3.96
C LYS A 25 0.34 -21.35 -2.68
N ILE A 26 -0.20 -21.77 -1.53
CA ILE A 26 0.19 -21.26 -0.21
C ILE A 26 1.69 -21.48 0.03
N GLU A 27 2.20 -22.69 -0.23
CA GLU A 27 3.62 -23.02 -0.08
C GLU A 27 4.52 -22.19 -1.00
N LYS A 28 4.07 -21.91 -2.24
CA LYS A 28 4.81 -21.04 -3.16
C LYS A 28 4.85 -19.60 -2.64
N LEU A 29 3.73 -19.08 -2.13
CA LEU A 29 3.66 -17.72 -1.57
C LEU A 29 4.50 -17.57 -0.30
N GLN A 30 4.55 -18.60 0.55
CA GLN A 30 5.37 -18.63 1.77
C GLN A 30 6.86 -18.43 1.47
N LYS A 31 7.34 -18.96 0.34
CA LYS A 31 8.74 -18.86 -0.09
C LYS A 31 9.10 -17.49 -0.65
N ILE A 32 8.13 -16.62 -0.93
CA ILE A 32 8.39 -15.28 -1.47
C ILE A 32 9.02 -14.40 -0.38
N PRO A 33 10.20 -13.81 -0.63
CA PRO A 33 10.82 -12.92 0.34
C PRO A 33 9.96 -11.68 0.61
N LEU A 34 9.79 -11.34 1.89
CA LEU A 34 9.19 -10.09 2.33
C LEU A 34 10.27 -9.08 2.72
N GLY A 35 10.02 -7.81 2.42
CA GLY A 35 10.91 -6.71 2.74
C GLY A 35 10.16 -5.43 3.07
N TRP A 36 10.93 -4.37 3.32
CA TRP A 36 10.39 -3.06 3.66
C TRP A 36 10.51 -2.07 2.51
N LEU A 37 9.44 -1.33 2.28
CA LEU A 37 9.48 -0.10 1.51
C LEU A 37 10.37 0.92 2.21
N ARG A 38 10.84 1.91 1.44
CA ARG A 38 11.56 3.06 2.00
C ARG A 38 10.67 3.75 3.05
N LYS A 39 11.26 4.18 4.16
CA LYS A 39 10.58 4.88 5.26
C LYS A 39 9.80 6.13 4.81
N ASP A 40 10.14 6.67 3.64
CA ASP A 40 9.59 7.91 3.11
C ASP A 40 8.42 7.70 2.13
N ALA A 41 8.03 6.43 1.87
CA ALA A 41 6.87 6.10 1.05
C ALA A 41 5.58 6.52 1.78
N THR A 42 4.80 7.40 1.17
CA THR A 42 3.58 7.95 1.80
C THR A 42 2.28 7.56 1.09
N GLN A 43 2.37 6.84 -0.03
CA GLN A 43 1.20 6.49 -0.87
C GLN A 43 1.19 5.01 -1.25
N ARG A 44 2.35 4.47 -1.59
CA ARG A 44 2.51 3.04 -1.86
C ARG A 44 2.73 2.34 -0.52
N HIS A 45 1.86 1.39 -0.20
CA HIS A 45 1.90 0.64 1.06
C HIS A 45 2.35 -0.81 0.88
N GLY A 46 2.13 -1.39 -0.30
CA GLY A 46 2.67 -2.68 -0.73
C GLY A 46 3.21 -2.58 -2.16
N VAL A 47 4.11 -3.48 -2.52
CA VAL A 47 4.52 -3.71 -3.91
C VAL A 47 5.12 -5.08 -4.12
N THR A 48 4.55 -5.81 -5.09
CA THR A 48 5.17 -6.99 -5.69
C THR A 48 6.24 -6.57 -6.70
N ARG A 49 7.44 -7.14 -6.56
CA ARG A 49 8.55 -6.91 -7.48
C ARG A 49 8.89 -8.18 -8.21
N PHE A 50 8.74 -8.17 -9.53
CA PHE A 50 9.12 -9.26 -10.41
C PHE A 50 10.62 -9.22 -10.74
N PHE A 51 11.17 -10.34 -11.21
CA PHE A 51 12.51 -10.37 -11.79
C PHE A 51 12.56 -9.53 -13.08
N PRO A 52 13.72 -8.92 -13.41
CA PRO A 52 13.89 -8.22 -14.68
C PRO A 52 13.64 -9.14 -15.87
N GLY A 53 12.97 -8.63 -16.92
CA GLY A 53 12.72 -9.37 -18.16
C GLY A 53 11.50 -10.30 -18.15
N VAL A 54 10.78 -10.39 -17.03
CA VAL A 54 9.52 -11.14 -16.94
C VAL A 54 8.43 -10.45 -17.77
N ASP A 55 7.71 -11.23 -18.57
CA ASP A 55 6.50 -10.78 -19.25
C ASP A 55 5.36 -10.62 -18.24
N LEU A 56 4.86 -9.38 -18.11
CA LEU A 56 3.80 -9.05 -17.17
C LEU A 56 2.38 -9.22 -17.75
N SER A 57 2.26 -9.76 -18.96
CA SER A 57 0.96 -10.05 -19.56
C SER A 57 0.17 -11.07 -18.71
N GLU A 58 -1.15 -10.87 -18.61
CA GLU A 58 -2.00 -11.77 -17.82
C GLU A 58 -1.93 -13.20 -18.40
N GLY A 59 -1.74 -14.20 -17.52
CA GLY A 59 -1.66 -15.61 -17.89
C GLY A 59 -0.24 -16.18 -18.00
N ASN A 60 0.78 -15.32 -18.13
CA ASN A 60 2.19 -15.74 -18.22
C ASN A 60 2.95 -15.63 -16.89
N LEU A 61 2.32 -15.08 -15.85
CA LEU A 61 2.94 -14.79 -14.56
C LEU A 61 2.66 -15.88 -13.53
N SER A 62 3.67 -16.17 -12.72
CA SER A 62 3.58 -17.07 -11.58
C SER A 62 4.38 -16.57 -10.37
N ALA A 63 4.20 -17.24 -9.24
CA ALA A 63 4.97 -16.94 -8.03
C ALA A 63 6.49 -17.09 -8.22
N LYS A 64 6.95 -17.87 -9.22
CA LYS A 64 8.38 -18.06 -9.53
C LYS A 64 9.01 -16.81 -10.13
N ASP A 65 8.20 -15.97 -10.76
CA ASP A 65 8.63 -14.74 -11.42
C ASP A 65 8.74 -13.57 -10.43
N VAL A 66 8.32 -13.78 -9.18
CA VAL A 66 8.35 -12.79 -8.10
C VAL A 66 9.69 -12.85 -7.38
N ARG A 67 10.38 -11.71 -7.37
CA ARG A 67 11.63 -11.52 -6.63
C ARG A 67 11.38 -11.28 -5.15
N LYS A 68 10.42 -10.42 -4.81
CA LYS A 68 10.03 -10.10 -3.42
C LYS A 68 8.75 -9.26 -3.35
N VAL A 69 8.15 -9.21 -2.17
CA VAL A 69 7.09 -8.25 -1.82
C VAL A 69 7.63 -7.28 -0.76
N ASP A 70 7.57 -5.98 -1.03
CA ASP A 70 7.92 -4.96 -0.02
C ASP A 70 6.67 -4.32 0.56
N LEU A 71 6.60 -4.20 1.89
CA LEU A 71 5.50 -3.58 2.63
C LEU A 71 5.94 -2.30 3.35
N HIS A 72 5.01 -1.40 3.65
CA HIS A 72 5.29 -0.25 4.51
C HIS A 72 5.32 -0.68 5.98
N ARG A 73 6.29 -0.18 6.76
CA ARG A 73 6.49 -0.56 8.17
C ARG A 73 5.26 -0.37 9.05
N ALA A 74 4.52 0.70 8.83
CA ALA A 74 3.30 0.97 9.58
C ALA A 74 2.22 -0.12 9.44
N LEU A 75 2.30 -1.00 8.44
CA LEU A 75 1.29 -2.06 8.22
C LEU A 75 1.32 -3.16 9.28
N VAL A 76 2.40 -3.29 10.05
CA VAL A 76 2.50 -4.24 11.17
C VAL A 76 2.22 -3.58 12.54
N GLU A 77 1.92 -2.27 12.56
CA GLU A 77 1.44 -1.63 13.78
C GLU A 77 0.01 -2.08 14.06
N GLU A 78 -0.33 -2.38 15.32
CA GLU A 78 -1.64 -2.91 15.75
C GLU A 78 -2.83 -2.16 15.11
N LYS A 79 -2.76 -0.81 15.12
CA LYS A 79 -3.77 0.08 14.52
C LYS A 79 -4.03 -0.18 13.04
N TYR A 80 -3.01 -0.60 12.30
CA TYR A 80 -3.05 -0.79 10.85
C TYR A 80 -2.97 -2.25 10.43
N LEU A 81 -2.80 -3.19 11.36
CA LEU A 81 -2.63 -4.60 11.08
C LEU A 81 -3.74 -5.18 10.18
N PRO A 82 -5.05 -4.89 10.40
CA PRO A 82 -6.10 -5.37 9.49
C PRO A 82 -5.93 -4.88 8.05
N TYR A 83 -5.39 -3.67 7.87
CA TYR A 83 -5.04 -3.15 6.56
C TYR A 83 -3.75 -3.75 6.01
N GLY A 84 -2.77 -4.03 6.86
CA GLY A 84 -1.55 -4.75 6.50
C GLY A 84 -1.85 -6.14 5.93
N GLU A 85 -2.76 -6.88 6.55
CA GLU A 85 -3.19 -8.19 6.06
C GLU A 85 -3.81 -8.08 4.67
N TYR A 86 -4.74 -7.14 4.48
CA TYR A 86 -5.37 -6.89 3.17
C TYR A 86 -4.34 -6.49 2.11
N VAL A 87 -3.36 -5.63 2.46
CA VAL A 87 -2.30 -5.22 1.53
C VAL A 87 -1.44 -6.42 1.14
N LEU A 88 -0.99 -7.24 2.09
CA LEU A 88 -0.19 -8.42 1.75
C LEU A 88 -0.99 -9.42 0.90
N TYR A 89 -2.28 -9.63 1.21
CA TYR A 89 -3.17 -10.43 0.38
C TYR A 89 -3.28 -9.88 -1.05
N HIS A 90 -3.43 -8.56 -1.21
CA HIS A 90 -3.45 -7.88 -2.50
C HIS A 90 -2.16 -8.12 -3.29
N GLU A 91 -1.00 -7.99 -2.64
CA GLU A 91 0.29 -8.27 -3.27
C GLU A 91 0.43 -9.75 -3.64
N TYR A 92 -0.11 -10.67 -2.83
CA TYR A 92 -0.15 -12.10 -3.16
C TYR A 92 -1.08 -12.44 -4.32
N CYS A 93 -2.16 -11.70 -4.52
CA CYS A 93 -2.96 -11.82 -5.75
C CYS A 93 -2.10 -11.49 -6.99
N HIS A 94 -1.23 -10.47 -6.91
CA HIS A 94 -0.26 -10.21 -7.98
C HIS A 94 0.74 -11.37 -8.15
N CYS A 95 1.23 -11.94 -7.05
CA CYS A 95 2.14 -13.09 -7.09
C CYS A 95 1.52 -14.36 -7.71
N LEU A 96 0.19 -14.50 -7.67
CA LEU A 96 -0.54 -15.62 -8.26
C LEU A 96 -0.80 -15.47 -9.76
N GLY A 97 -0.24 -14.46 -10.41
CA GLY A 97 -0.27 -14.29 -11.86
C GLY A 97 -1.15 -13.14 -12.36
N HIS A 98 -1.68 -12.33 -11.45
CA HIS A 98 -2.55 -11.21 -11.79
C HIS A 98 -1.82 -9.87 -11.69
N ALA A 99 -0.93 -9.53 -12.63
CA ALA A 99 -0.21 -8.25 -12.57
C ALA A 99 -1.12 -7.02 -12.66
N GLY A 100 -2.20 -7.10 -13.43
CA GLY A 100 -3.21 -6.05 -13.54
C GLY A 100 -4.37 -6.23 -12.57
N HIS A 101 -5.10 -5.14 -12.31
CA HIS A 101 -6.36 -5.16 -11.55
C HIS A 101 -7.56 -5.55 -12.44
N GLY A 102 -7.39 -6.59 -13.28
CA GLY A 102 -8.38 -7.14 -14.20
C GLY A 102 -9.54 -7.85 -13.50
N ALA A 103 -10.40 -8.52 -14.28
CA ALA A 103 -11.57 -9.22 -13.74
C ALA A 103 -11.18 -10.35 -12.77
N GLY A 104 -10.18 -11.18 -13.14
CA GLY A 104 -9.67 -12.24 -12.29
C GLY A 104 -9.12 -11.71 -10.96
N PHE A 105 -8.29 -10.66 -11.02
CA PHE A 105 -7.79 -9.99 -9.81
C PHE A 105 -8.93 -9.51 -8.92
N LYS A 106 -9.92 -8.82 -9.48
CA LYS A 106 -11.05 -8.28 -8.73
C LYS A 106 -11.90 -9.38 -8.08
N SER A 107 -12.02 -10.54 -8.72
CA SER A 107 -12.70 -11.70 -8.13
C SER A 107 -11.93 -12.23 -6.93
N LEU A 108 -10.59 -12.36 -7.02
CA LEU A 108 -9.77 -12.72 -5.87
C LEU A 108 -9.89 -11.67 -4.76
N GLU A 109 -9.65 -10.39 -5.08
CA GLU A 109 -9.68 -9.31 -4.09
C GLU A 109 -10.98 -9.28 -3.28
N LYS A 110 -12.12 -9.60 -3.90
CA LYS A 110 -13.44 -9.64 -3.26
C LYS A 110 -13.61 -10.76 -2.24
N MET A 111 -12.82 -11.83 -2.31
CA MET A 111 -12.86 -12.94 -1.35
C MET A 111 -12.31 -12.53 0.02
N TRP A 112 -11.51 -11.45 0.09
CA TRP A 112 -11.03 -10.97 1.37
C TRP A 112 -12.20 -10.48 2.24
N PRO A 113 -12.38 -11.03 3.46
CA PRO A 113 -13.57 -10.78 4.27
C PRO A 113 -13.66 -9.35 4.79
N ASP A 114 -12.51 -8.71 5.08
CA ASP A 114 -12.49 -7.35 5.63
C ASP A 114 -12.47 -6.27 4.54
N ARG A 115 -13.64 -5.67 4.30
CA ARG A 115 -13.80 -4.51 3.42
C ARG A 115 -13.56 -3.16 4.11
N LYS A 116 -13.47 -3.11 5.44
CA LYS A 116 -13.29 -1.87 6.23
C LYS A 116 -11.83 -1.43 6.27
N SER A 117 -10.88 -2.35 6.09
CA SER A 117 -9.44 -2.10 5.91
C SER A 117 -9.09 -0.97 4.93
N LYS A 118 -9.86 -0.77 3.85
CA LYS A 118 -9.61 0.31 2.86
C LYS A 118 -9.70 1.72 3.48
N ALA A 119 -10.49 1.91 4.54
CA ALA A 119 -10.56 3.19 5.26
C ALA A 119 -9.25 3.49 6.02
N LEU A 120 -8.67 2.47 6.66
CA LEU A 120 -7.38 2.55 7.35
C LEU A 120 -6.26 2.92 6.39
N GLY A 121 -6.28 2.42 5.15
CA GLY A 121 -5.30 2.83 4.13
C GLY A 121 -5.32 4.33 3.83
N ARG A 122 -6.51 4.93 3.72
CA ARG A 122 -6.63 6.39 3.53
C ARG A 122 -6.14 7.17 4.75
N GLN A 123 -6.45 6.68 5.94
CA GLN A 123 -5.97 7.26 7.19
C GLN A 123 -4.44 7.20 7.26
N LEU A 124 -3.83 6.04 6.98
CA LEU A 124 -2.39 5.84 6.97
C LEU A 124 -1.71 6.80 6.00
N THR A 125 -2.18 6.88 4.75
CA THR A 125 -1.66 7.84 3.76
C THR A 125 -1.73 9.28 4.28
N THR A 126 -2.82 9.65 4.96
CA THR A 126 -2.98 11.00 5.52
C THR A 126 -1.96 11.26 6.61
N GLU A 127 -1.83 10.34 7.57
CA GLU A 127 -0.87 10.44 8.68
C GLU A 127 0.57 10.47 8.17
N LEU A 128 0.95 9.60 7.23
CA LEU A 128 2.30 9.58 6.65
C LEU A 128 2.62 10.88 5.90
N ARG A 129 1.65 11.45 5.17
CA ARG A 129 1.83 12.74 4.49
C ARG A 129 1.96 13.89 5.48
N GLN A 130 1.18 13.89 6.56
CA GLN A 130 1.25 14.90 7.62
C GLN A 130 2.61 14.84 8.34
N ARG A 131 3.02 13.66 8.81
CA ARG A 131 4.33 13.43 9.48
C ARG A 131 5.51 13.90 8.64
N ARG A 132 5.42 13.78 7.30
CA ARG A 132 6.50 14.17 6.38
C ARG A 132 6.41 15.63 5.91
N ALA A 133 5.34 16.34 6.20
CA ALA A 133 5.11 17.67 5.65
C ALA A 133 5.90 18.74 6.39
N LYS A 134 6.74 19.47 5.65
CA LYS A 134 7.42 20.68 6.13
C LYS A 134 6.57 21.94 5.96
N TRP A 135 5.58 21.86 5.07
CA TRP A 135 4.70 22.96 4.68
C TRP A 135 3.27 22.49 4.58
N LEU A 136 2.33 23.31 5.02
CA LEU A 136 0.93 23.17 4.73
C LEU A 136 0.56 24.24 3.70
N TRP A 137 0.06 23.80 2.54
CA TRP A 137 -0.53 24.73 1.58
C TRP A 137 -2.00 24.91 1.95
N THR A 138 -2.34 26.07 2.48
CA THR A 138 -3.67 26.36 3.01
C THR A 138 -4.39 27.33 2.10
N CYS A 139 -5.67 27.05 1.81
CA CYS A 139 -6.52 27.98 1.09
C CYS A 139 -6.99 29.08 2.05
N PRO A 140 -6.71 30.37 1.77
CA PRO A 140 -7.14 31.45 2.66
C PRO A 140 -8.66 31.55 2.77
N SER A 141 -9.40 31.18 1.72
CA SER A 141 -10.87 31.27 1.65
C SER A 141 -11.59 30.09 2.32
N CYS A 142 -11.24 28.84 1.99
CA CYS A 142 -11.94 27.66 2.49
C CYS A 142 -11.19 26.87 3.56
N LYS A 143 -10.02 27.36 3.98
CA LYS A 143 -9.17 26.79 5.06
C LYS A 143 -8.71 25.35 4.86
N ARG A 144 -8.98 24.75 3.70
CA ARG A 144 -8.47 23.41 3.36
C ARG A 144 -6.95 23.45 3.25
N SER A 145 -6.28 22.57 3.98
CA SER A 145 -4.83 22.44 4.02
C SER A 145 -4.35 21.20 3.25
N HIS A 146 -3.15 21.30 2.68
CA HIS A 146 -2.54 20.24 1.90
C HIS A 146 -1.08 20.02 2.37
N PRO A 147 -0.79 18.90 3.06
CA PRO A 147 0.56 18.60 3.54
C PRO A 147 1.56 18.41 2.41
N ARG A 148 2.70 19.11 2.44
CA ARG A 148 3.73 19.11 1.40
C ARG A 148 5.14 19.24 1.99
N ARG A 149 6.13 18.76 1.24
CA ARG A 149 7.55 18.93 1.60
C ARG A 149 8.15 20.26 1.13
N ARG A 150 7.57 20.85 0.09
CA ARG A 150 8.04 22.11 -0.51
C ARG A 150 6.98 23.19 -0.34
N ARG A 151 7.40 24.45 -0.38
CA ARG A 151 6.51 25.62 -0.45
C ARG A 151 5.68 25.65 -1.73
N SER A 152 4.54 26.30 -1.66
CA SER A 152 3.66 26.64 -2.77
C SER A 152 4.29 27.76 -3.60
N ASN A 153 4.94 28.73 -2.94
CA ASN A 153 5.51 29.94 -3.54
C ASN A 153 4.49 30.68 -4.42
N GLY A 154 3.21 30.68 -4.01
CA GLY A 154 2.13 31.33 -4.76
C GLY A 154 1.85 30.72 -6.14
N LYS A 155 2.27 29.48 -6.43
CA LYS A 155 2.09 28.84 -7.75
C LYS A 155 0.86 27.95 -7.85
N PHE A 156 0.30 27.51 -6.72
CA PHE A 156 -0.77 26.52 -6.68
C PHE A 156 -2.10 27.16 -6.28
N LEU A 157 -3.15 26.79 -7.00
CA LEU A 157 -4.52 27.25 -6.74
C LEU A 157 -5.30 26.21 -5.95
N CYS A 158 -6.17 26.68 -5.05
CA CYS A 158 -7.22 25.86 -4.47
C CYS A 158 -8.15 25.36 -5.57
N ARG A 159 -8.34 24.04 -5.68
CA ARG A 159 -9.23 23.45 -6.71
C ARG A 159 -10.68 23.93 -6.59
N LYS A 160 -11.15 24.20 -5.37
CA LYS A 160 -12.52 24.66 -5.08
C LYS A 160 -12.66 26.18 -5.28
N CYS A 161 -11.81 26.97 -4.64
CA CYS A 161 -11.96 28.42 -4.56
C CYS A 161 -11.24 29.19 -5.68
N LYS A 162 -10.35 28.53 -6.44
CA LYS A 162 -9.54 29.13 -7.51
C LYS A 162 -8.65 30.30 -7.05
N VAL A 163 -8.35 30.39 -5.76
CA VAL A 163 -7.39 31.35 -5.17
C VAL A 163 -6.05 30.68 -4.89
N TYR A 164 -4.96 31.46 -4.86
CA TYR A 164 -3.63 30.97 -4.52
C TYR A 164 -3.55 30.44 -3.08
N LEU A 165 -2.86 29.32 -2.92
CA LEU A 165 -2.59 28.71 -1.63
C LEU A 165 -1.42 29.41 -0.94
N ILE A 166 -1.61 29.72 0.34
CA ILE A 166 -0.57 30.30 1.21
C ILE A 166 0.23 29.18 1.89
N ASP A 167 1.48 29.50 2.21
CA ASP A 167 2.41 28.59 2.88
C ASP A 167 2.38 28.78 4.39
N GLU A 168 2.01 27.74 5.12
CA GLU A 168 2.08 27.66 6.58
C GLU A 168 3.12 26.62 6.99
N GLN A 169 3.78 26.80 8.13
CA GLN A 169 4.80 25.86 8.60
C GLN A 169 4.13 24.54 9.00
N GLY A 170 4.56 23.43 8.39
CA GLY A 170 4.07 22.09 8.72
C GLY A 170 4.89 21.49 9.85
N GLY A 171 4.21 20.85 10.82
CA GLY A 171 4.78 20.36 12.08
C GLY A 171 5.75 19.17 11.99
N ALA A 172 6.49 19.00 10.89
CA ALA A 172 7.62 18.09 10.86
C ALA A 172 8.89 18.82 11.32
N ASN A 173 9.17 18.74 12.62
CA ASN A 173 10.53 18.93 13.15
C ASN A 173 11.42 17.78 12.66
#